data_AF-A0A4Z1EXB4-F1
#
_entry.id   AF-A0A4Z1EXB4-F1
#
_cell.length_a   1.000
_cell.length_b   1.000
_cell.length_c   1.000
_cell.angle_alpha   90.00
_cell.angle_beta   90.00
_cell.angle_gamma   90.00
#
_symmetry.space_group_name_H-M   'P 1'
#
loop_
_entity.id
_entity.type
_entity.pdbx_description
1 polymer ?
#
loop_
_entity_poly.entity_id
_entity_poly.type
_entity_poly.pdbx_seq_one_letter_code
_entity_poly.pdbx_strand_id
1 'polypeptide(L)'
;MIVLPNRIHEAIQFINIAQGQSLLLGLTIASAIFQNRTFDGLRPVFSPLGYSDAEIKAAVAGAKSTLLADASPEVRLQALKIIIKVIDDVYLMVTAAAVLYVICSCFLPRKK
;
A
#
# COMPACT_ATOMS: atom_id res chain seq x y z
N MET A 1 6.25 -31.57 -13.79
CA MET A 1 6.77 -30.25 -14.19
C MET A 1 6.32 -29.99 -15.62
N ILE A 2 5.65 -28.86 -15.91
CA ILE A 2 4.92 -28.65 -17.20
C ILE A 2 5.87 -28.23 -18.35
N VAL A 3 7.11 -27.87 -18.05
CA VAL A 3 8.13 -27.45 -19.03
C VAL A 3 9.12 -28.58 -19.34
N LEU A 4 9.64 -28.59 -20.59
CA LEU A 4 10.71 -29.51 -20.98
C LEU A 4 11.97 -29.29 -20.12
N PRO A 5 12.76 -30.35 -19.84
CA PRO A 5 13.94 -30.25 -18.97
C PRO A 5 14.95 -29.18 -19.38
N ASN A 6 15.06 -28.89 -20.68
CA ASN A 6 15.95 -27.86 -21.23
C ASN A 6 15.46 -26.41 -21.02
N ARG A 7 14.21 -26.20 -20.57
CA ARG A 7 13.61 -24.87 -20.33
C ARG A 7 13.37 -24.55 -18.86
N ILE A 8 13.84 -25.42 -17.96
CA ILE A 8 13.68 -25.22 -16.51
C ILE A 8 14.29 -23.89 -16.07
N HIS A 9 15.48 -23.54 -16.57
CA HIS A 9 16.16 -22.29 -16.22
C HIS A 9 15.37 -21.05 -16.65
N GLU A 10 14.83 -21.05 -17.87
CA GLU A 10 13.98 -19.96 -18.38
C GLU A 10 12.73 -19.79 -17.52
N ALA A 11 12.08 -20.90 -17.14
CA ALA A 11 10.90 -20.88 -16.30
C ALA A 11 11.18 -20.32 -14.89
N ILE A 12 12.31 -20.70 -14.28
CA ILE A 12 12.73 -20.17 -12.97
C ILE A 12 13.02 -18.67 -13.06
N GLN A 13 13.76 -18.23 -14.08
CA GLN A 13 14.06 -16.81 -14.29
C GLN A 13 12.79 -16.00 -14.48
N PHE A 14 11.83 -16.50 -15.27
CA PHE A 14 10.54 -15.86 -15.46
C PHE A 14 9.78 -15.68 -14.14
N ILE A 15 9.72 -16.72 -13.31
CA ILE A 15 9.07 -16.65 -11.98
C ILE A 15 9.75 -15.61 -11.09
N ASN A 16 11.08 -15.59 -11.03
CA ASN A 16 11.82 -14.64 -10.18
C ASN A 16 11.57 -13.19 -10.59
N ILE A 17 11.56 -12.90 -11.91
CA ILE A 17 11.24 -11.57 -12.44
C ILE A 17 9.80 -11.20 -12.08
N ALA A 18 8.85 -12.11 -12.29
CA ALA A 18 7.44 -11.87 -11.99
C ALA A 18 7.22 -11.58 -10.49
N GLN A 19 7.88 -12.33 -9.59
CA GLN A 19 7.80 -12.10 -8.15
C GLN A 19 8.39 -10.74 -7.75
N GLY A 20 9.57 -10.39 -8.28
CA GLY A 20 10.21 -9.09 -8.00
C GLY A 20 9.36 -7.91 -8.47
N GLN A 21 8.79 -7.99 -9.68
CA GLN A 21 7.91 -6.94 -10.20
C GLN A 21 6.60 -6.83 -9.42
N SER A 22 6.04 -7.96 -8.98
CA SER A 22 4.82 -7.98 -8.18
C SER A 22 5.01 -7.28 -6.84
N LEU A 23 6.19 -7.42 -6.21
CA LEU A 23 6.53 -6.72 -4.98
C LEU A 23 6.55 -5.20 -5.18
N LEU A 24 7.23 -4.73 -6.24
CA LEU A 24 7.30 -3.32 -6.58
C LEU A 24 5.90 -2.74 -6.82
N LEU A 25 5.09 -3.44 -7.63
CA LEU A 25 3.72 -3.03 -7.93
C LEU A 25 2.87 -2.97 -6.65
N GLY A 26 2.97 -3.98 -5.79
CA GLY A 26 2.29 -4.00 -4.49
C GLY A 26 2.67 -2.81 -3.62
N LEU A 27 3.96 -2.48 -3.54
CA LEU A 27 4.44 -1.32 -2.78
C LEU A 27 3.92 0.00 -3.37
N THR A 28 3.90 0.14 -4.69
CA THR A 28 3.35 1.33 -5.36
C THR A 28 1.86 1.51 -5.07
N ILE A 29 1.08 0.44 -5.14
CA ILE A 29 -0.36 0.48 -4.83
C ILE A 29 -0.58 0.82 -3.35
N ALA A 30 0.15 0.15 -2.45
CA ALA A 30 0.07 0.43 -1.02
C ALA A 30 0.43 1.89 -0.70
N SER A 31 1.47 2.43 -1.34
CA SER A 31 1.86 3.83 -1.19
C SER A 31 0.78 4.80 -1.70
N ALA A 32 0.16 4.51 -2.84
CA ALA A 32 -0.95 5.31 -3.36
C ALA A 32 -2.16 5.28 -2.43
N ILE A 33 -2.55 4.10 -1.92
CA ILE A 33 -3.65 3.97 -0.95
C ILE A 33 -3.33 4.79 0.29
N PHE A 34 -2.13 4.61 0.87
CA PHE A 34 -1.71 5.31 2.07
C PHE A 34 -1.74 6.83 1.89
N GLN A 35 -1.17 7.34 0.80
CA GLN A 35 -1.11 8.78 0.55
C GLN A 35 -2.50 9.39 0.37
N ASN A 36 -3.36 8.80 -0.47
CA ASN A 36 -4.69 9.32 -0.73
C ASN A 36 -5.58 9.24 0.52
N ARG A 37 -5.65 8.08 1.17
CA ARG A 37 -6.49 7.89 2.36
C ARG A 37 -6.03 8.72 3.54
N THR A 38 -4.71 8.87 3.74
CA THR A 38 -4.18 9.74 4.79
C THR A 38 -4.53 11.19 4.51
N PHE A 39 -4.36 11.66 3.26
CA PHE A 39 -4.76 13.02 2.90
C PHE A 39 -6.26 13.25 3.17
N ASP A 40 -7.13 12.36 2.69
CA ASP A 40 -8.58 12.47 2.88
C ASP A 40 -8.98 12.49 4.36
N GLY A 41 -8.27 11.73 5.20
CA GLY A 41 -8.53 11.69 6.64
C GLY A 41 -7.97 12.90 7.39
N LEU A 42 -6.79 13.41 7.02
CA LEU A 42 -6.14 14.54 7.70
C LEU A 42 -6.71 15.90 7.25
N ARG A 43 -7.16 16.03 5.99
CA ARG A 43 -7.76 17.25 5.45
C ARG A 43 -8.84 17.86 6.37
N PRO A 44 -9.89 17.14 6.80
CA PRO A 44 -10.92 17.71 7.67
C PRO A 44 -10.41 18.10 9.06
N VAL A 45 -9.26 17.58 9.51
CA VAL A 45 -8.65 17.91 10.81
C VAL A 45 -7.78 19.17 10.71
N PHE A 46 -7.02 19.32 9.62
CA PHE A 46 -6.03 20.37 9.47
C PHE A 46 -6.51 21.58 8.64
N SER A 47 -7.46 21.42 7.73
CA SER A 47 -8.04 22.56 6.99
C SER A 47 -8.69 23.61 7.91
N PRO A 48 -9.41 23.25 9.00
CA PRO A 48 -9.92 24.23 9.97
C PRO A 48 -8.83 24.98 10.73
N LEU A 49 -7.60 24.44 10.76
CA LEU A 49 -6.43 25.04 11.41
C LEU A 49 -5.64 25.96 10.47
N GLY A 50 -6.10 26.14 9.22
CA GLY A 50 -5.51 27.03 8.24
C GLY A 50 -4.51 26.38 7.28
N TYR A 51 -4.29 25.07 7.35
CA TYR A 51 -3.40 24.36 6.42
C TYR A 51 -4.06 24.17 5.05
N SER A 52 -3.30 24.46 4.00
CA SER A 52 -3.69 24.20 2.61
C SER A 52 -3.61 22.72 2.26
N ASP A 53 -4.38 22.30 1.26
CA ASP A 53 -4.33 20.93 0.73
C ASP A 53 -2.91 20.54 0.26
N ALA A 54 -2.12 21.52 -0.23
CA ALA A 54 -0.75 21.30 -0.65
C ALA A 54 0.19 20.99 0.52
N GLU A 55 0.07 21.73 1.63
CA GLU A 55 0.86 21.50 2.85
C GLU A 55 0.52 20.16 3.49
N ILE A 56 -0.76 19.78 3.50
CA ILE A 56 -1.20 18.49 4.04
C ILE A 56 -0.65 17.35 3.16
N LYS A 57 -0.73 17.46 1.82
CA LYS A 57 -0.14 16.46 0.91
C LYS A 57 1.38 16.37 1.06
N ALA A 58 2.07 17.50 1.17
CA ALA A 58 3.51 17.55 1.39
C ALA A 58 3.89 16.86 2.71
N ALA A 59 3.13 17.09 3.79
CA ALA A 59 3.34 16.44 5.07
C ALA A 59 3.09 14.92 5.03
N VAL A 60 2.11 14.47 4.25
CA VAL A 60 1.85 13.04 4.02
C VAL A 60 2.97 12.39 3.22
N ALA A 61 3.48 13.05 2.18
CA ALA A 61 4.58 12.57 1.34
C ALA A 61 5.95 12.61 2.06
N GLY A 62 6.15 13.55 2.98
CA GLY A 62 7.41 13.80 3.69
C GLY A 62 7.46 13.33 5.15
N ALA A 63 6.58 12.43 5.58
CA ALA A 63 6.63 11.79 6.89
C ALA A 63 6.42 12.72 8.12
N LYS A 64 5.42 13.61 8.06
CA LYS A 64 4.59 14.08 9.20
C LYS A 64 5.25 14.81 10.38
N SER A 65 6.56 14.93 10.44
CA SER A 65 7.23 15.44 11.64
C SER A 65 6.86 16.87 11.99
N THR A 66 6.82 17.79 11.03
CA THR A 66 6.47 19.20 11.31
C THR A 66 4.98 19.38 11.57
N LEU A 67 4.12 18.77 10.75
CA LEU A 67 2.66 18.91 10.87
C LEU A 67 2.12 18.34 12.21
N LEU A 68 2.74 17.28 12.74
CA LEU A 68 2.36 16.70 14.04
C LEU A 68 3.12 17.31 15.22
N ALA A 69 4.27 17.97 15.01
CA ALA A 69 5.03 18.63 16.07
C ALA A 69 4.34 19.92 16.52
N ASP A 70 3.79 20.68 15.57
CA ASP A 70 3.15 21.96 15.84
C ASP A 70 1.67 21.82 16.24
N ALA A 71 1.11 20.62 16.13
CA ALA A 71 -0.28 20.32 16.44
C ALA A 71 -0.54 20.20 17.96
N SER A 72 -1.74 20.61 18.41
CA SER A 72 -2.18 20.37 19.78
C SER A 72 -2.20 18.85 20.09
N PRO A 73 -2.09 18.45 21.38
CA PRO A 73 -2.14 17.05 21.77
C PRO A 73 -3.37 16.30 21.24
N GLU A 74 -4.53 16.95 21.21
CA GLU A 74 -5.79 16.40 20.73
C GLU A 74 -5.77 16.17 19.22
N VAL A 75 -5.32 17.16 18.46
CA VAL A 75 -5.19 17.08 16.99
C VAL A 75 -4.19 16.01 16.60
N ARG A 76 -3.07 15.93 17.32
CA ARG A 76 -2.06 14.90 17.11
C ARG A 76 -2.60 13.49 17.37
N LEU A 77 -3.39 13.31 18.43
CA LEU A 77 -4.03 12.01 18.72
C LEU A 77 -5.04 11.63 17.63
N GLN A 78 -5.84 12.58 17.15
CA GLN A 78 -6.79 12.35 16.08
C GLN A 78 -6.09 11.97 14.77
N ALA A 79 -5.02 12.70 14.43
CA ALA A 79 -4.19 12.39 13.27
C ALA A 79 -3.57 10.99 13.39
N LEU A 80 -3.02 10.61 14.55
CA LEU A 80 -2.50 9.26 14.78
C LEU A 80 -3.56 8.18 14.58
N LYS A 81 -4.78 8.36 15.08
CA LYS A 81 -5.89 7.42 14.88
C LYS A 81 -6.23 7.25 13.40
N ILE A 82 -6.27 8.34 12.64
CA ILE A 82 -6.49 8.31 11.18
C ILE A 82 -5.39 7.47 10.52
N ILE A 83 -4.13 7.69 10.89
CA ILE A 83 -2.98 7.01 10.28
C ILE A 83 -3.01 5.51 10.56
N ILE A 84 -3.31 5.12 11.81
CA ILE A 84 -3.46 3.71 12.18
C ILE A 84 -4.57 3.06 11.34
N LYS A 85 -5.70 3.74 11.16
CA LYS A 85 -6.79 3.25 10.31
C LYS A 85 -6.38 3.12 8.85
N VAL A 86 -5.60 4.05 8.31
CA VAL A 86 -5.12 3.95 6.93
C VAL A 86 -4.12 2.80 6.75
N ILE A 87 -3.30 2.52 7.76
CA ILE A 87 -2.43 1.33 7.73
C ILE A 87 -3.28 0.05 7.70
N ASP A 88 -4.38 0.00 8.45
CA ASP A 88 -5.35 -1.10 8.40
C ASP A 88 -5.98 -1.27 7.01
N ASP A 89 -6.36 -0.17 6.34
CA ASP A 89 -6.85 -0.21 4.96
C ASP A 89 -5.81 -0.81 3.98
N VAL A 90 -4.51 -0.57 4.21
CA VAL A 90 -3.45 -1.18 3.40
C VAL A 90 -3.38 -2.70 3.64
N TYR A 91 -3.60 -3.17 4.86
CA TYR A 91 -3.68 -4.60 5.14
C TYR A 91 -4.87 -5.27 4.45
N LEU A 92 -6.01 -4.58 4.33
CA LEU A 92 -7.14 -5.08 3.55
C LEU A 92 -6.78 -5.34 2.08
N MET A 93 -5.95 -4.48 1.47
CA MET A 93 -5.42 -4.69 0.12
C MET A 93 -4.57 -5.96 0.02
N VAL A 94 -3.75 -6.25 1.05
CA VAL A 94 -2.94 -7.49 1.11
C VAL A 94 -3.84 -8.72 1.15
N THR A 95 -4.92 -8.68 1.93
CA THR A 95 -5.91 -9.76 1.97
C THR A 95 -6.58 -9.96 0.60
N ALA A 96 -6.97 -8.89 -0.08
CA ALA A 96 -7.54 -8.97 -1.43
C ALA A 96 -6.56 -9.60 -2.44
N ALA A 97 -5.27 -9.24 -2.36
CA ALA A 97 -4.22 -9.84 -3.19
C ALA A 97 -4.05 -11.36 -2.91
N ALA A 98 -4.14 -11.78 -1.64
CA ALA A 98 -4.07 -13.19 -1.28
C ALA A 98 -5.26 -13.99 -1.84
N VAL A 99 -6.48 -13.46 -1.75
CA VAL A 99 -7.68 -14.07 -2.34
C VAL A 99 -7.52 -14.20 -3.86
N LEU A 100 -7.05 -13.15 -4.54
CA LEU A 100 -6.77 -13.20 -5.97
C LEU A 100 -5.76 -14.30 -6.30
N TYR A 101 -4.69 -14.45 -5.52
CA TYR A 101 -3.69 -15.49 -5.73
C TYR A 101 -4.27 -16.90 -5.61
N VAL A 102 -5.16 -17.13 -4.63
CA VAL A 102 -5.87 -18.41 -4.47
C VAL A 102 -6.79 -18.67 -5.67
N ILE A 103 -7.53 -17.66 -6.12
CA ILE A 103 -8.41 -17.79 -7.30
C ILE A 103 -7.58 -18.14 -8.54
N CYS A 104 -6.48 -17.42 -8.80
CA CYS A 104 -5.55 -17.72 -9.89
C CYS A 104 -4.98 -19.14 -9.79
N SER A 105 -4.67 -19.61 -8.58
CA SER A 105 -4.21 -20.99 -8.32
C SER A 105 -5.25 -22.03 -8.70
N CYS A 106 -6.54 -21.76 -8.46
CA CYS A 106 -7.62 -22.65 -8.85
C CYS A 106 -7.79 -22.78 -10.39
N PHE A 107 -7.40 -21.77 -11.16
CA PHE A 107 -7.46 -21.78 -12.62
C PHE A 107 -6.22 -22.40 -13.30
N LEU A 108 -5.14 -22.67 -12.55
CA LEU A 108 -3.98 -23.37 -13.10
C LEU A 108 -4.35 -24.82 -13.46
N PRO A 109 -3.95 -25.31 -14.65
CA PRO A 109 -4.28 -26.67 -15.08
C PRO A 109 -3.70 -27.70 -14.11
N ARG A 110 -4.58 -28.40 -13.40
CA ARG A 110 -4.23 -29.52 -12.54
C ARG A 110 -3.94 -30.75 -13.39
N LYS A 111 -2.67 -31.01 -13.71
CA LYS A 111 -2.23 -32.32 -14.22
C LYS A 111 -1.43 -33.06 -13.13
N LYS A 112 -1.70 -34.37 -13.01
CA LYS A 112 -0.84 -35.33 -12.30
C LYS A 112 0.52 -35.40 -12.99
#